data_AF-A0A7C2URQ2-F1
#
_entry.id   AF-A0A7C2URQ2-F1
#
_cell.length_a   1.000
_cell.length_b   1.000
_cell.length_c   1.000
_cell.angle_alpha   90.00
_cell.angle_beta   90.00
_cell.angle_gamma   90.00
#
_symmetry.space_group_name_H-M   'P 1'
#
loop_
_entity.id
_entity.type
_entity.pdbx_description
1 polymer ?
#
loop_
_entity_poly.entity_id
_entity_poly.type
_entity_poly.pdbx_seq_one_letter_code
_entity_poly.pdbx_strand_id
1 'polypeptide(L)'
;MAKWALVLTVGTTAEPLLRAIEETKQAADRESASLSVMLLYGRPTPEQQSREDNPLNITKKLIDEARGLGLAESLSAEIDDPENLDTCLREMKKLLNEAIDADRVLVNFTGGTKVMSAAAVHAALTAPLAGDLELSYVGGRQRDETGRVVSEAMTIRPSTQTLLEKERSKLSIYCGTTASSLQRIWQKSCQTQVVSDF
;
A
#
# COMPACT_ATOMS: atom_id res chain seq x y z
N MET A 1 -4.39 13.59 -13.31
CA MET A 1 -4.99 12.35 -12.78
C MET A 1 -4.06 11.87 -11.69
N ALA A 2 -4.56 11.60 -10.49
CA ALA A 2 -3.70 11.12 -9.41
C ALA A 2 -3.14 9.74 -9.77
N LYS A 3 -1.88 9.46 -9.41
CA LYS A 3 -1.18 8.21 -9.67
C LYS A 3 -1.09 7.39 -8.41
N TRP A 4 -1.67 6.20 -8.41
CA TRP A 4 -1.59 5.25 -7.30
C TRP A 4 -0.77 4.05 -7.72
N ALA A 5 -0.01 3.50 -6.78
CA ALA A 5 0.70 2.24 -6.95
C ALA A 5 0.29 1.26 -5.84
N LEU A 6 -0.11 0.05 -6.22
CA LEU A 6 -0.34 -1.05 -5.29
C LEU A 6 0.80 -2.06 -5.41
N VAL A 7 1.58 -2.18 -4.34
CA VAL A 7 2.69 -3.14 -4.22
C VAL A 7 2.24 -4.33 -3.38
N LEU A 8 2.35 -5.54 -3.93
CA LEU A 8 1.94 -6.78 -3.25
C LEU A 8 3.15 -7.71 -3.08
N THR A 9 3.37 -8.23 -1.86
CA THR A 9 4.19 -9.42 -1.69
C THR A 9 3.34 -10.66 -1.99
N VAL A 10 3.87 -11.57 -2.82
CA VAL A 10 3.14 -12.73 -3.33
C VAL A 10 3.67 -14.01 -2.72
N GLY A 11 2.76 -14.84 -2.21
CA GLY A 11 3.04 -16.17 -1.69
C GLY A 11 2.22 -17.22 -2.42
N THR A 12 1.77 -18.24 -1.70
CA THR A 12 1.04 -19.38 -2.27
C THR A 12 -0.49 -19.25 -2.21
N THR A 13 -1.03 -18.06 -1.95
CA THR A 13 -2.47 -17.85 -1.75
C THR A 13 -2.89 -16.59 -2.49
N ALA A 14 -3.86 -16.72 -3.40
CA ALA A 14 -4.22 -15.68 -4.36
C ALA A 14 -5.37 -14.80 -3.88
N GLU A 15 -6.37 -15.41 -3.25
CA GLU A 15 -7.64 -14.82 -2.82
C GLU A 15 -7.48 -13.49 -2.06
N PRO A 16 -6.60 -13.36 -1.03
CA PRO A 16 -6.46 -12.10 -0.32
C PRO A 16 -5.81 -11.01 -1.19
N LEU A 17 -4.98 -11.40 -2.16
CA LEU A 17 -4.27 -10.48 -3.06
C LEU A 17 -5.19 -10.00 -4.19
N LEU A 18 -6.02 -10.90 -4.75
CA LEU A 18 -7.06 -10.56 -5.72
C LEU A 18 -8.04 -9.53 -5.12
N ARG A 19 -8.51 -9.80 -3.90
CA ARG A 19 -9.37 -8.87 -3.17
C ARG A 19 -8.71 -7.52 -2.93
N ALA A 20 -7.41 -7.49 -2.62
CA ALA A 20 -6.69 -6.24 -2.45
C ALA A 20 -6.62 -5.42 -3.77
N ILE A 21 -6.44 -6.08 -4.92
CA ILE A 21 -6.46 -5.43 -6.23
C ILE A 21 -7.85 -4.85 -6.51
N GLU A 22 -8.90 -5.65 -6.35
CA GLU A 22 -10.29 -5.23 -6.59
C GLU A 22 -10.70 -4.03 -5.73
N GLU A 23 -10.50 -4.10 -4.41
CA GLU A 23 -10.87 -3.02 -3.49
C GLU A 23 -10.06 -1.74 -3.78
N THR A 24 -8.77 -1.87 -4.10
CA THR A 24 -7.92 -0.71 -4.44
C THR A 24 -8.33 -0.09 -5.77
N LYS A 25 -8.67 -0.91 -6.78
CA LYS A 25 -9.18 -0.43 -8.07
C LYS A 25 -10.48 0.35 -7.90
N GLN A 26 -11.43 -0.18 -7.14
CA GLN A 26 -12.70 0.50 -6.85
C GLN A 26 -12.47 1.82 -6.08
N ALA A 27 -11.48 1.88 -5.19
CA ALA A 27 -11.10 3.13 -4.52
C ALA A 27 -10.47 4.14 -5.49
N ALA A 28 -9.53 3.71 -6.33
CA ALA A 28 -8.90 4.55 -7.34
C ALA A 28 -9.93 5.11 -8.33
N ASP A 29 -10.88 4.29 -8.81
CA ASP A 29 -11.94 4.72 -9.72
C ASP A 29 -12.83 5.82 -9.11
N ARG A 30 -13.21 5.69 -7.84
CA ARG A 30 -13.99 6.70 -7.12
C ARG A 30 -13.25 8.02 -6.99
N GLU A 31 -11.93 7.98 -6.85
CA GLU A 31 -11.06 9.17 -6.78
C GLU A 31 -10.56 9.62 -8.17
N SER A 32 -11.01 8.96 -9.25
CA SER A 32 -10.52 9.21 -10.62
C SER A 32 -8.98 9.17 -10.73
N ALA A 33 -8.36 8.19 -10.06
CA ALA A 33 -6.92 7.95 -10.05
C ALA A 33 -6.55 6.80 -10.99
N SER A 34 -5.38 6.89 -11.63
CA SER A 34 -4.77 5.76 -12.33
C SER A 34 -4.09 4.84 -11.32
N LEU A 35 -4.29 3.53 -11.43
CA LEU A 35 -3.67 2.53 -10.56
C LEU A 35 -2.67 1.68 -11.36
N SER A 36 -1.46 1.52 -10.84
CA SER A 36 -0.50 0.50 -11.27
C SER A 36 -0.37 -0.60 -10.21
N VAL A 37 -0.14 -1.84 -10.65
CA VAL A 37 0.05 -2.98 -9.74
C VAL A 37 1.47 -3.50 -9.87
N MET A 38 2.13 -3.70 -8.73
CA MET A 38 3.52 -4.12 -8.65
C MET A 38 3.60 -5.36 -7.76
N LEU A 39 4.18 -6.45 -8.27
CA LEU A 39 4.17 -7.75 -7.62
C LEU A 39 5.59 -8.20 -7.29
N LEU A 40 5.85 -8.54 -6.03
CA LEU A 40 7.13 -9.09 -5.60
C LEU A 40 6.94 -10.52 -5.12
N TYR A 41 7.57 -11.50 -5.78
CA TYR A 41 7.41 -12.92 -5.46
C TYR A 41 8.77 -13.62 -5.32
N GLY A 42 8.81 -14.64 -4.46
CA GLY A 42 9.97 -15.52 -4.37
C GLY A 42 10.00 -16.56 -5.48
N ARG A 43 11.18 -16.85 -6.02
CA ARG A 43 11.38 -17.96 -6.96
C ARG A 43 10.85 -19.25 -6.33
N PRO A 44 9.94 -19.99 -7.01
CA PRO A 44 9.50 -21.29 -6.52
C PRO A 44 10.70 -22.22 -6.31
N THR A 45 10.73 -22.88 -5.15
CA THR A 45 11.67 -23.99 -4.91
C THR A 45 11.38 -25.16 -5.86
N PRO A 46 12.34 -26.07 -6.11
CA PRO A 46 12.12 -27.24 -6.96
C PRO A 46 10.87 -28.05 -6.56
N GLU A 47 10.59 -28.16 -5.26
CA GLU A 47 9.42 -28.85 -4.71
C GLU A 47 8.11 -28.11 -4.99
N GLN A 48 8.17 -26.78 -5.11
CA GLN A 48 7.01 -25.95 -5.40
C GLN A 48 6.72 -25.83 -6.90
N GLN A 49 7.68 -26.07 -7.77
CA GLN A 49 7.57 -25.75 -9.19
C GLN A 49 6.46 -26.50 -9.92
N SER A 50 6.13 -27.71 -9.47
CA SER A 50 5.02 -28.52 -9.99
C SER A 50 3.66 -28.17 -9.39
N ARG A 51 3.61 -27.35 -8.33
CA ARG A 51 2.36 -26.99 -7.65
C ARG A 51 1.64 -25.87 -8.40
N GLU A 52 0.33 -25.95 -8.47
CA GLU A 52 -0.49 -24.89 -9.08
C GLU A 52 -0.43 -23.58 -8.28
N ASP A 53 -0.33 -23.70 -6.95
CA ASP A 53 -0.32 -22.58 -6.00
C ASP A 53 1.08 -21.99 -5.74
N ASN A 54 2.06 -22.25 -6.61
CA ASN A 54 3.40 -21.68 -6.45
C ASN A 54 3.40 -20.15 -6.70
N PRO A 55 4.34 -19.38 -6.10
CA PRO A 55 4.32 -17.92 -6.18
C PRO A 55 4.35 -17.34 -7.61
N LEU A 56 5.04 -18.01 -8.55
CA LEU A 56 5.08 -17.59 -9.95
C LEU A 56 3.70 -17.74 -10.62
N ASN A 57 3.02 -18.87 -10.39
CA ASN A 57 1.68 -19.10 -10.92
C ASN A 57 0.66 -18.15 -10.29
N ILE A 58 0.74 -17.90 -8.98
CA ILE A 58 -0.11 -16.89 -8.32
C ILE A 58 0.14 -15.51 -8.92
N THR A 59 1.41 -15.12 -9.13
CA THR A 59 1.75 -13.83 -9.77
C THR A 59 1.12 -13.70 -11.15
N LYS A 60 1.16 -14.75 -11.98
CA LYS A 60 0.50 -14.76 -13.29
C LYS A 60 -1.02 -14.57 -13.17
N LYS A 61 -1.67 -15.30 -12.25
CA LYS A 61 -3.11 -15.16 -11.97
C LYS A 61 -3.47 -13.71 -11.59
N LEU A 62 -2.66 -13.06 -10.74
CA LEU A 62 -2.87 -11.67 -10.33
C LEU A 62 -2.71 -10.68 -11.50
N ILE A 63 -1.74 -10.89 -12.39
CA ILE A 63 -1.54 -10.06 -13.59
C ILE A 63 -2.73 -10.19 -14.54
N ASP A 64 -3.21 -11.41 -14.77
CA ASP A 64 -4.34 -11.65 -15.66
C ASP A 64 -5.62 -11.03 -15.09
N GLU A 65 -5.84 -11.11 -13.77
CA GLU A 65 -6.96 -10.43 -13.11
C GLU A 65 -6.84 -8.90 -13.23
N ALA A 66 -5.66 -8.34 -12.95
CA ALA A 66 -5.42 -6.90 -13.07
C ALA A 66 -5.72 -6.41 -14.50
N ARG A 67 -5.30 -7.18 -15.52
CA ARG A 67 -5.61 -6.90 -16.92
C ARG A 67 -7.12 -6.98 -17.19
N GLY A 68 -7.81 -7.98 -16.63
CA GLY A 68 -9.27 -8.13 -16.71
C GLY A 68 -10.03 -6.93 -16.14
N LEU A 69 -9.47 -6.28 -15.11
CA LEU A 69 -9.99 -5.05 -14.50
C LEU A 69 -9.60 -3.77 -15.26
N GLY A 70 -8.95 -3.88 -16.41
CA GLY A 70 -8.53 -2.75 -17.25
C GLY A 70 -7.28 -2.03 -16.75
N LEU A 71 -6.48 -2.65 -15.87
CA LEU A 71 -5.20 -2.08 -15.44
C LEU A 71 -4.15 -2.34 -16.52
N ALA A 72 -3.70 -1.26 -17.16
CA ALA A 72 -2.73 -1.32 -18.26
C ALA A 72 -1.29 -1.62 -17.77
N GLU A 73 -0.98 -1.29 -16.52
CA GLU A 73 0.36 -1.37 -15.96
C GLU A 73 0.40 -2.39 -14.82
N SER A 74 1.07 -3.52 -15.08
CA SER A 74 1.43 -4.51 -14.07
C SER A 74 2.91 -4.83 -14.19
N LEU A 75 3.66 -4.57 -13.12
CA LEU A 75 5.07 -4.88 -13.00
C LEU A 75 5.26 -6.05 -12.05
N SER A 76 6.25 -6.91 -12.29
CA SER A 76 6.62 -7.95 -11.34
C SER A 76 8.12 -8.11 -11.21
N ALA A 77 8.57 -8.47 -10.01
CA ALA A 77 9.96 -8.76 -9.69
C ALA A 77 10.06 -10.11 -8.97
N GLU A 78 11.01 -10.93 -9.40
CA GLU A 78 11.35 -12.21 -8.78
C GLU A 78 12.50 -12.00 -7.78
N ILE A 79 12.38 -12.60 -6.60
CA ILE A 79 13.45 -12.74 -5.61
C ILE A 79 14.04 -14.15 -5.75
N ASP A 80 15.33 -14.25 -6.02
CA ASP A 80 16.04 -15.53 -6.16
C ASP A 80 16.13 -16.32 -4.85
N ASP A 81 16.40 -15.63 -3.73
CA ASP A 81 16.41 -16.19 -2.38
C ASP A 81 15.43 -15.43 -1.45
N PRO A 82 14.17 -15.89 -1.32
CA PRO A 82 13.14 -15.22 -0.53
C PRO A 82 13.31 -15.36 0.99
N GLU A 83 14.34 -16.08 1.45
CA GLU A 83 14.71 -16.16 2.87
C GLU A 83 15.92 -15.25 3.20
N ASN A 84 16.53 -14.63 2.19
CA ASN A 84 17.59 -13.64 2.37
C ASN A 84 17.02 -12.21 2.44
N LEU A 85 17.15 -11.59 3.62
CA LEU A 85 16.63 -10.24 3.89
C LEU A 85 17.23 -9.17 2.98
N ASP A 86 18.53 -9.22 2.71
CA ASP A 86 19.23 -8.20 1.90
C ASP A 86 18.78 -8.27 0.44
N THR A 87 18.62 -9.48 -0.09
CA THR A 87 18.04 -9.69 -1.42
C THR A 87 16.61 -9.18 -1.47
N CYS A 88 15.76 -9.55 -0.51
CA CYS A 88 14.38 -9.07 -0.44
C CYS A 88 14.31 -7.53 -0.39
N LEU A 89 15.17 -6.90 0.42
CA LEU A 89 15.26 -5.44 0.53
C LEU A 89 15.69 -4.78 -0.78
N ARG A 90 16.71 -5.34 -1.44
CA ARG A 90 17.22 -4.81 -2.71
C ARG A 90 16.14 -4.83 -3.79
N GLU A 91 15.47 -5.97 -3.98
CA GLU A 91 14.46 -6.09 -5.03
C GLU A 91 13.19 -5.28 -4.70
N MET A 92 12.79 -5.22 -3.41
CA MET A 92 11.69 -4.35 -3.01
C MET A 92 12.00 -2.86 -3.22
N LYS A 93 13.22 -2.41 -2.90
CA LYS A 93 13.63 -1.01 -3.13
C LYS A 93 13.61 -0.64 -4.62
N LYS A 94 14.08 -1.55 -5.49
CA LYS A 94 13.98 -1.34 -6.95
C LYS A 94 12.52 -1.22 -7.38
N LEU A 95 11.65 -2.11 -6.90
CA LEU A 95 10.23 -2.08 -7.24
C LEU A 95 9.54 -0.80 -6.76
N LEU A 96 9.81 -0.36 -5.53
CA LEU A 96 9.27 0.89 -4.97
C LEU A 96 9.80 2.15 -5.69
N ASN A 97 11.00 2.08 -6.29
CA ASN A 97 11.55 3.19 -7.06
C ASN A 97 10.70 3.48 -8.31
N GLU A 98 10.02 2.48 -8.88
CA GLU A 98 9.06 2.68 -9.98
C GLU A 98 7.79 3.40 -9.51
N ALA A 99 7.53 3.44 -8.20
CA ALA A 99 6.40 4.12 -7.57
C ALA A 99 6.79 5.44 -6.89
N ILE A 100 8.02 5.94 -7.08
CA ILE A 100 8.55 7.09 -6.33
C ILE A 100 7.73 8.37 -6.55
N ASP A 101 7.21 8.56 -7.77
CA ASP A 101 6.40 9.71 -8.18
C ASP A 101 4.88 9.48 -8.03
N ALA A 102 4.47 8.40 -7.38
CA ALA A 102 3.05 8.15 -7.13
C ALA A 102 2.53 9.07 -6.01
N ASP A 103 1.30 9.58 -6.18
CA ASP A 103 0.60 10.38 -5.17
C ASP A 103 0.17 9.53 -3.97
N ARG A 104 0.00 8.21 -4.17
CA ARG A 104 -0.31 7.24 -3.13
C ARG A 104 0.35 5.89 -3.42
N VAL A 105 1.04 5.33 -2.45
CA VAL A 105 1.65 3.99 -2.53
C VAL A 105 1.03 3.11 -1.46
N LEU A 106 0.36 2.04 -1.90
CA LEU A 106 -0.25 1.04 -1.03
C LEU A 106 0.62 -0.21 -1.05
N VAL A 107 1.22 -0.57 0.08
CA VAL A 107 2.04 -1.78 0.22
C VAL A 107 1.27 -2.80 1.04
N ASN A 108 0.87 -3.89 0.38
CA ASN A 108 0.22 -5.02 1.00
C ASN A 108 1.22 -6.17 1.18
N PHE A 109 1.53 -6.49 2.44
CA PHE A 109 2.54 -7.48 2.79
C PHE A 109 1.93 -8.82 3.27
N THR A 110 0.74 -9.16 2.75
CA THR A 110 0.00 -10.37 3.14
C THR A 110 0.69 -11.66 2.68
N GLY A 111 1.16 -11.68 1.43
CA GLY A 111 1.75 -12.87 0.83
C GLY A 111 3.26 -12.94 1.02
N GLY A 112 3.85 -14.03 0.56
CA GLY A 112 5.29 -14.27 0.60
C GLY A 112 5.76 -14.83 1.94
N THR A 113 7.08 -14.87 2.09
CA THR A 113 7.74 -15.30 3.32
C THR A 113 7.69 -14.18 4.36
N LYS A 114 7.95 -14.51 5.64
CA LYS A 114 8.05 -13.48 6.69
C LYS A 114 9.18 -12.50 6.41
N VAL A 115 10.27 -12.98 5.80
CA VAL A 115 11.42 -12.17 5.41
C VAL A 115 11.02 -11.17 4.33
N MET A 116 10.25 -11.59 3.32
CA MET A 116 9.68 -10.69 2.31
C MET A 116 8.77 -9.63 2.94
N SER A 117 7.88 -10.00 3.85
CA SER A 117 7.01 -9.02 4.54
C SER A 117 7.81 -8.01 5.36
N ALA A 118 8.84 -8.46 6.09
CA ALA A 118 9.72 -7.56 6.84
C ALA A 118 10.49 -6.60 5.93
N ALA A 119 11.02 -7.11 4.81
CA ALA A 119 11.69 -6.30 3.79
C ALA A 119 10.73 -5.29 3.16
N ALA A 120 9.50 -5.69 2.84
CA ALA A 120 8.45 -4.85 2.28
C ALA A 120 8.16 -3.64 3.17
N VAL A 121 7.89 -3.91 4.45
CA VAL A 121 7.60 -2.85 5.43
C VAL A 121 8.80 -1.94 5.61
N HIS A 122 10.00 -2.48 5.80
CA HIS A 122 11.21 -1.67 5.99
C HIS A 122 11.54 -0.81 4.77
N ALA A 123 11.49 -1.39 3.56
CA ALA A 123 11.77 -0.67 2.32
C ALA A 123 10.75 0.45 2.08
N ALA A 124 9.46 0.19 2.32
CA ALA A 124 8.40 1.19 2.19
C ALA A 124 8.59 2.36 3.16
N LEU A 125 8.87 2.08 4.43
CA LEU A 125 9.06 3.10 5.47
C LEU A 125 10.32 3.96 5.27
N THR A 126 11.28 3.47 4.49
CA THR A 126 12.56 4.16 4.24
C THR A 126 12.67 4.70 2.82
N ALA A 127 11.66 4.46 1.97
CA ALA A 127 11.64 4.92 0.59
C ALA A 127 11.34 6.44 0.55
N PRO A 128 12.03 7.20 -0.33
CA PRO A 128 11.78 8.62 -0.53
C PRO A 128 10.55 8.85 -1.43
N LEU A 129 9.39 8.34 -1.03
CA LEU A 129 8.14 8.46 -1.78
C LEU A 129 7.65 9.91 -1.79
N ALA A 130 7.19 10.39 -2.95
CA ALA A 130 6.63 11.74 -3.07
C ALA A 130 5.24 11.87 -2.43
N GLY A 131 4.45 10.78 -2.46
CA GLY A 131 3.07 10.73 -1.98
C GLY A 131 2.85 9.98 -0.66
N ASP A 132 1.59 9.74 -0.35
CA ASP A 132 1.17 9.07 0.88
C ASP A 132 1.51 7.58 0.86
N LEU A 133 2.04 7.06 1.96
CA LEU A 133 2.29 5.62 2.14
C LEU A 133 1.16 4.96 2.96
N GLU A 134 0.60 3.89 2.43
CA GLU A 134 -0.33 3.03 3.15
C GLU A 134 0.21 1.60 3.26
N LEU A 135 0.35 1.11 4.48
CA LEU A 135 0.76 -0.26 4.76
C LEU A 135 -0.46 -1.08 5.15
N SER A 136 -0.66 -2.23 4.51
CA SER A 136 -1.81 -3.09 4.76
C SER A 136 -1.46 -4.58 4.76
N TYR A 137 -2.30 -5.37 5.42
CA TYR A 137 -2.26 -6.83 5.32
C TYR A 137 -3.67 -7.40 5.50
N VAL A 138 -3.93 -8.57 4.93
CA VAL A 138 -5.17 -9.30 5.14
C VAL A 138 -5.01 -10.19 6.36
N GLY A 139 -5.85 -9.95 7.36
CA GLY A 139 -6.00 -10.82 8.53
C GLY A 139 -7.44 -11.30 8.67
N GLY A 140 -7.67 -12.27 9.53
CA GLY A 140 -9.02 -12.71 9.88
C GLY A 140 -9.04 -13.40 11.23
N ARG A 141 -10.23 -13.44 11.85
CA ARG A 141 -10.41 -14.05 13.19
C ARG A 141 -10.47 -15.57 13.14
N GLN A 142 -10.87 -16.13 11.99
CA GLN A 142 -10.97 -17.57 11.78
C GLN A 142 -9.85 -18.02 10.87
N ARG A 143 -9.23 -19.14 11.24
CA ARG A 143 -8.19 -19.81 10.48
C ARG A 143 -8.61 -21.24 10.19
N ASP A 144 -8.19 -21.75 9.03
CA ASP A 144 -8.31 -23.16 8.70
C ASP A 144 -7.31 -24.01 9.51
N GLU A 145 -7.36 -25.33 9.30
CA GLU A 145 -6.49 -26.32 9.96
C GLU A 145 -4.99 -26.11 9.65
N THR A 146 -4.67 -25.36 8.58
CA THR A 146 -3.29 -25.02 8.18
C THR A 146 -2.83 -23.67 8.74
N GLY A 147 -3.70 -22.98 9.49
CA GLY A 147 -3.43 -21.67 10.06
C GLY A 147 -3.61 -20.52 9.06
N ARG A 148 -4.18 -20.74 7.87
CA ARG A 148 -4.51 -19.68 6.90
C ARG A 148 -5.87 -19.07 7.23
N VAL A 149 -6.09 -17.81 6.89
CA VAL A 149 -7.37 -17.14 7.14
C VAL A 149 -8.41 -17.65 6.15
N VAL A 150 -9.57 -18.10 6.65
CA VAL A 150 -10.72 -18.45 5.79
C VAL A 150 -11.24 -17.22 5.06
N SER A 151 -11.54 -17.36 3.77
CA SER A 151 -11.86 -16.25 2.85
C SER A 151 -12.99 -15.34 3.35
N GLU A 152 -14.01 -15.91 3.99
CA GLU A 152 -15.17 -15.19 4.54
C GLU A 152 -14.82 -14.28 5.74
N ALA A 153 -13.73 -14.58 6.43
CA ALA A 153 -13.25 -13.83 7.59
C ALA A 153 -12.12 -12.84 7.27
N MET A 154 -11.77 -12.68 5.99
CA MET A 154 -10.69 -11.78 5.55
C MET A 154 -11.08 -10.31 5.73
N THR A 155 -10.18 -9.53 6.33
CA THR A 155 -10.29 -8.08 6.49
C THR A 155 -8.94 -7.45 6.21
N ILE A 156 -8.89 -6.50 5.28
CA ILE A 156 -7.71 -5.65 5.04
C ILE A 156 -7.54 -4.73 6.24
N ARG A 157 -6.39 -4.82 6.90
CA ARG A 157 -6.06 -3.99 8.07
C ARG A 157 -4.97 -3.00 7.70
N PRO A 158 -5.21 -1.68 7.88
CA PRO A 158 -4.14 -0.70 7.81
C PRO A 158 -3.16 -0.90 8.98
N SER A 159 -1.88 -0.62 8.77
CA SER A 159 -0.89 -0.59 9.84
C SER A 159 -1.20 0.54 10.84
N THR A 160 -0.77 0.38 12.10
CA THR A 160 -0.95 1.41 13.14
C THR A 160 -0.31 2.73 12.74
N GLN A 161 0.80 2.71 12.01
CA GLN A 161 1.46 3.93 11.52
C GLN A 161 0.60 4.64 10.47
N THR A 162 0.04 3.91 9.51
CA THR A 162 -0.89 4.46 8.49
C THR A 162 -2.16 5.03 9.15
N LEU A 163 -2.66 4.39 10.21
CA LEU A 163 -3.78 4.93 10.99
C LEU A 163 -3.41 6.24 11.71
N LEU A 164 -2.23 6.30 12.33
CA LEU A 164 -1.76 7.50 13.04
C LEU A 164 -1.48 8.66 12.08
N GLU A 165 -0.91 8.41 10.91
CA GLU A 165 -0.68 9.43 9.88
C GLU A 165 -2.01 9.97 9.33
N LYS A 166 -2.98 9.09 9.00
CA LYS A 166 -4.32 9.53 8.57
C LYS A 166 -5.02 10.38 9.63
N GLU A 167 -4.94 10.01 10.91
CA GLU A 167 -5.53 10.80 11.99
C GLU A 167 -4.78 12.14 12.23
N ARG A 168 -3.44 12.16 12.12
CA ARG A 168 -2.65 13.39 12.21
C ARG A 168 -2.94 14.36 11.06
N SER A 169 -3.13 13.87 9.84
CA SER A 169 -3.48 14.70 8.68
C SER A 169 -4.87 15.35 8.84
N LYS A 170 -5.85 14.62 9.38
CA LYS A 170 -7.18 15.19 9.72
C LYS A 170 -7.09 16.27 10.81
N LEU A 171 -6.27 16.05 11.84
CA LEU A 171 -6.02 17.02 12.91
C LEU A 171 -5.27 18.27 12.41
N SER A 172 -4.34 18.11 11.47
CA SER A 172 -3.59 19.20 10.83
C SER A 172 -4.53 20.12 10.03
N ILE A 173 -5.49 19.56 9.29
CA ILE A 173 -6.53 20.34 8.59
C ILE A 173 -7.36 21.13 9.62
N TYR A 174 -7.76 20.51 10.73
CA TYR A 174 -8.52 21.18 11.79
C TYR A 174 -7.73 22.31 12.47
N CYS A 175 -6.43 22.10 12.73
CA CYS A 175 -5.55 23.12 13.31
C CYS A 175 -5.17 24.23 12.31
N GLY A 176 -5.00 23.94 11.02
CA GLY A 176 -4.75 24.94 9.99
C GLY A 176 -5.96 25.85 9.73
N THR A 177 -7.17 25.29 9.85
CA THR A 177 -8.42 26.06 9.74
C THR A 177 -8.60 26.99 10.94
N THR A 178 -8.23 26.55 12.15
CA THR A 178 -8.29 27.40 13.35
C THR A 178 -7.18 28.43 13.41
N ALA A 179 -5.96 28.13 12.93
CA ALA A 179 -4.86 29.09 12.85
C ALA A 179 -5.18 30.25 11.88
N SER A 180 -5.70 29.95 10.68
CA SER A 180 -6.12 30.98 9.71
C SER A 180 -7.34 31.79 10.18
N SER A 181 -8.24 31.17 10.96
CA SER A 181 -9.37 31.86 11.60
C SER A 181 -8.90 32.80 12.72
N LEU A 182 -7.97 32.36 13.57
CA LEU A 182 -7.37 33.17 14.62
C LEU A 182 -6.55 34.33 14.06
N GLN A 183 -5.81 34.12 12.97
CA GLN A 183 -5.05 35.18 12.28
C GLN A 183 -5.96 36.25 11.68
N ARG A 184 -7.13 35.87 11.12
CA ARG A 184 -8.15 36.83 10.66
C ARG A 184 -8.83 37.58 11.80
N ILE A 185 -9.06 36.92 12.94
CA ILE A 185 -9.63 37.57 14.13
C ILE A 185 -8.62 38.57 14.73
N TRP A 186 -7.33 38.23 14.73
CA TRP A 186 -6.26 39.12 15.17
C TRP A 186 -6.07 40.32 14.23
N GLN A 187 -6.08 40.11 12.91
CA GLN A 187 -6.01 41.20 11.92
C GLN A 187 -7.22 42.15 11.99
N LYS A 188 -8.44 41.62 12.17
CA LYS A 188 -9.63 42.45 12.41
C LYS A 188 -9.54 43.24 13.71
N SER A 189 -9.05 42.63 14.79
CA SER A 189 -8.89 43.31 16.08
C SER A 189 -7.84 44.43 16.01
N CYS A 190 -6.74 44.23 15.28
CA CYS A 190 -5.72 45.26 15.06
C CYS A 190 -6.19 46.40 14.14
N GLN A 191 -7.02 46.13 13.12
CA GLN A 191 -7.57 47.21 12.27
C GLN A 191 -8.66 48.04 12.96
N THR A 192 -9.35 47.48 13.97
CA THR A 192 -10.41 48.20 14.69
C THR A 192 -9.84 49.14 15.77
N GLN A 193 -8.56 49.00 16.14
CA GLN A 193 -7.90 49.87 17.13
C GLN A 193 -7.19 51.10 16.53
N VAL A 194 -7.13 51.26 15.20
CA VAL A 194 -6.42 52.39 14.56
C VAL A 194 -7.38 53.54 14.17
N VAL A 195 -8.68 53.44 14.47
CA VAL A 195 -9.68 54.49 14.12
C VAL A 195 -10.26 55.20 15.35
N SER A 196 -9.68 55.02 16.54
CA SER A 196 -10.15 55.69 17.77
C SER A 196 -9.16 56.65 18.41
N ASP A 197 -8.01 56.91 17.78
CA ASP A 197 -7.05 57.92 18.24
C ASP A 197 -6.50 58.72 17.05
N PHE A 198 -7.34 59.56 16.43
CA PHE A 198 -6.99 60.81 15.75
C PHE A 198 -8.21 61.71 15.60
#